data_AF-A0A8H5I3W6-F1
#
_entry.id   AF-A0A8H5I3W6-F1
#
_cell.length_a   1.000
_cell.length_b   1.000
_cell.length_c   1.000
_cell.angle_alpha   90.00
_cell.angle_beta   90.00
_cell.angle_gamma   90.00
#
_symmetry.space_group_name_H-M   'P 1'
#
loop_
_entity.id
_entity.type
_entity.pdbx_description
1 polymer ?
#
loop_
_entity_poly.entity_id
_entity_poly.type
_entity_poly.pdbx_seq_one_letter_code
_entity_poly.pdbx_strand_id
1 'polypeptide(L)'
;MATRRLATWSHNLQYSDLPEDVVRAAIRSFYNWVGCTIAGSQHEASKIAHQTLSPFFGPPTASLLGHHGASRLDAQHAALINGIASHVHDYDDTHLDTIIHPTGPVASALLAAAEWRG
;
A
#
# COMPACT_ATOMS: atom_id res chain seq x y z
N MET A 1 -19.80 -22.56 -1.49
CA MET A 1 -19.87 -21.26 -0.79
C MET A 1 -18.75 -20.36 -1.31
N ALA A 2 -19.06 -19.12 -1.71
CA ALA A 2 -18.11 -18.22 -2.39
C ALA A 2 -16.85 -17.92 -1.56
N THR A 3 -16.99 -17.63 -0.26
CA THR A 3 -15.86 -17.32 0.64
C THR A 3 -14.83 -18.44 0.68
N ARG A 4 -15.27 -19.70 0.84
CA ARG A 4 -14.37 -20.87 0.83
C ARG A 4 -13.59 -20.96 -0.49
N ARG A 5 -14.25 -20.71 -1.62
CA ARG A 5 -13.62 -20.79 -2.95
C ARG A 5 -12.51 -19.75 -3.12
N LEU A 6 -12.76 -18.50 -2.74
CA LEU A 6 -11.77 -17.42 -2.82
C LEU A 6 -10.59 -17.68 -1.88
N ALA A 7 -10.85 -18.04 -0.61
CA ALA A 7 -9.79 -18.35 0.34
C ALA A 7 -8.91 -19.53 -0.12
N THR A 8 -9.51 -20.57 -0.69
CA THR A 8 -8.76 -21.73 -1.22
C THR A 8 -7.90 -21.33 -2.42
N TRP A 9 -8.45 -20.52 -3.34
CA TRP A 9 -7.70 -20.03 -4.49
C TRP A 9 -6.51 -19.15 -4.05
N SER A 10 -6.74 -18.15 -3.18
CA SER A 10 -5.69 -17.26 -2.70
C SER A 10 -4.59 -17.98 -1.90
N HIS A 11 -4.93 -19.03 -1.15
CA HIS A 11 -3.96 -19.82 -0.40
C HIS A 11 -3.07 -20.70 -1.28
N ASN A 12 -3.64 -21.25 -2.36
CA ASN A 12 -2.94 -22.20 -3.23
C ASN A 12 -2.20 -21.54 -4.40
N LEU A 13 -2.50 -20.26 -4.72
CA LEU A 13 -1.89 -19.53 -5.81
C LEU A 13 -0.37 -19.44 -5.63
N GLN A 14 0.38 -19.90 -6.63
CA GLN A 14 1.83 -19.77 -6.71
C GLN A 14 2.21 -18.69 -7.71
N TYR A 15 3.41 -18.12 -7.56
CA TYR A 15 3.93 -17.14 -8.52
C TYR A 15 4.01 -17.70 -9.95
N SER A 16 4.32 -18.98 -10.11
CA SER A 16 4.36 -19.68 -11.40
C SER A 16 2.99 -19.79 -12.09
N ASP A 17 1.90 -19.61 -11.35
CA ASP A 17 0.54 -19.65 -11.91
C ASP A 17 0.14 -18.30 -12.52
N LEU A 18 0.93 -17.24 -12.28
CA LEU A 18 0.61 -15.88 -12.72
C LEU A 18 0.95 -15.70 -14.20
N PRO A 19 -0.01 -15.24 -15.02
CA PRO A 19 0.28 -14.80 -16.38
C PRO A 19 1.33 -13.68 -16.40
N GLU A 20 2.22 -13.71 -17.39
CA GLU A 20 3.33 -12.77 -17.48
C GLU A 20 2.87 -11.30 -17.60
N ASP A 21 1.76 -11.07 -18.31
CA ASP A 21 1.13 -9.76 -18.45
C ASP A 21 0.56 -9.24 -17.13
N VAL A 22 -0.01 -10.11 -16.28
CA VAL A 22 -0.47 -9.76 -14.92
C VAL A 22 0.71 -9.35 -14.05
N VAL A 23 1.83 -10.08 -14.10
CA VAL A 23 3.05 -9.71 -13.36
C VAL A 23 3.57 -8.35 -13.81
N ARG A 24 3.65 -8.10 -15.13
CA ARG A 24 4.07 -6.79 -15.67
C ARG A 24 3.14 -5.66 -15.25
N ALA A 25 1.83 -5.89 -15.23
CA ALA A 25 0.85 -4.91 -14.78
C ALA A 25 1.03 -4.60 -13.28
N ALA A 26 1.19 -5.63 -12.43
CA ALA A 26 1.42 -5.45 -11.00
C ALA A 26 2.70 -4.63 -10.70
N ILE A 27 3.78 -4.88 -11.44
CA ILE A 27 5.03 -4.08 -11.32
C ILE A 27 4.77 -2.61 -11.66
N ARG A 28 4.05 -2.33 -12.75
CA ARG A 28 3.71 -0.95 -13.16
C ARG A 28 2.81 -0.26 -12.14
N SER A 29 1.79 -0.96 -11.64
CA SER A 29 0.93 -0.47 -10.56
C SER A 29 1.73 -0.15 -9.30
N PHE A 30 2.69 -1.00 -8.92
CA PHE A 30 3.56 -0.74 -7.78
C PHE A 30 4.41 0.53 -7.98
N TYR A 31 5.01 0.71 -9.17
CA TYR A 31 5.74 1.95 -9.50
C TYR A 31 4.84 3.19 -9.44
N ASN A 32 3.62 3.11 -9.99
CA ASN A 32 2.64 4.18 -9.93
C ASN A 32 2.30 4.55 -8.47
N TRP A 33 2.00 3.53 -7.65
CA TRP A 33 1.72 3.70 -6.23
C TRP A 33 2.87 4.39 -5.47
N VAL A 34 4.12 3.97 -5.68
CA VAL A 34 5.27 4.63 -5.04
C VAL A 34 5.33 6.11 -5.44
N GLY A 35 5.14 6.43 -6.73
CA GLY A 35 5.13 7.81 -7.23
C GLY A 35 4.05 8.67 -6.58
N CYS A 36 2.81 8.18 -6.56
CA CYS A 36 1.69 8.88 -5.94
C CYS A 36 1.88 9.04 -4.43
N THR A 37 2.39 8.01 -3.75
CA THR A 37 2.66 8.06 -2.30
C THR A 37 3.70 9.13 -1.96
N ILE A 38 4.80 9.20 -2.72
CA ILE A 38 5.84 10.22 -2.51
C ILE A 38 5.27 11.61 -2.76
N ALA A 39 4.53 11.80 -3.85
CA ALA A 39 3.91 13.09 -4.17
C ALA A 39 2.92 13.55 -3.09
N GLY A 40 2.09 12.63 -2.57
CA GLY A 40 1.10 12.91 -1.54
C GLY A 40 1.61 12.89 -0.10
N SER A 41 2.86 12.52 0.14
CA SER A 41 3.43 12.39 1.49
C SER A 41 3.37 13.68 2.31
N GLN A 42 3.51 14.83 1.65
CA GLN A 42 3.49 16.16 2.27
C GLN A 42 2.13 16.86 2.17
N HIS A 43 1.11 16.19 1.62
CA HIS A 43 -0.25 16.71 1.54
C HIS A 43 -0.84 16.93 2.94
N GLU A 44 -1.74 17.91 3.06
CA GLU A 44 -2.32 18.31 4.34
C GLU A 44 -3.03 17.13 5.04
N ALA A 45 -3.80 16.33 4.28
CA ALA A 45 -4.48 15.15 4.80
C ALA A 45 -3.49 14.08 5.35
N SER A 46 -2.38 13.84 4.67
CA SER A 46 -1.33 12.91 5.11
C SER A 46 -0.70 13.37 6.42
N LYS A 47 -0.43 14.69 6.54
CA LYS A 47 0.11 15.31 7.75
C LYS A 47 -0.86 15.24 8.91
N ILE A 48 -2.14 15.51 8.68
CA ILE A 48 -3.19 15.40 9.70
C ILE A 48 -3.25 13.96 10.22
N ALA A 49 -3.33 12.97 9.32
CA ALA A 49 -3.35 11.56 9.70
C ALA A 49 -2.12 11.17 10.55
N HIS A 50 -0.93 11.56 10.12
CA HIS A 50 0.30 11.32 10.86
C HIS A 50 0.26 11.97 12.25
N GLN A 51 -0.05 13.26 12.34
CA GLN A 51 -0.07 14.00 13.61
C GLN A 51 -1.11 13.43 14.58
N THR A 52 -2.33 13.18 14.12
CA THR A 52 -3.41 12.62 14.92
C THR A 52 -3.07 11.23 15.46
N LEU A 53 -2.39 10.40 14.67
CA LEU A 53 -2.09 9.03 15.06
C LEU A 53 -0.76 8.88 15.81
N SER A 54 0.10 9.90 15.79
CA SER A 54 1.42 9.84 16.41
C SER A 54 1.46 9.40 17.88
N PRO A 55 0.49 9.71 18.75
CA PRO A 55 0.47 9.20 20.12
C PRO A 55 0.26 7.69 20.25
N PHE A 56 -0.19 7.03 19.16
CA PHE A 56 -0.53 5.60 19.12
C PHE A 56 0.47 4.77 18.31
N PHE A 57 1.52 5.39 17.78
CA PHE A 57 2.54 4.67 17.02
C PHE A 57 3.26 3.65 17.90
N GLY A 58 3.47 2.48 17.31
CA GLY A 58 4.27 1.39 17.88
C GLY A 58 5.73 1.45 17.45
N PRO A 59 6.46 0.32 17.61
CA PRO A 59 7.87 0.23 17.23
C PRO A 59 8.11 0.46 15.72
N PRO A 60 9.16 1.22 15.34
CA PRO A 60 9.44 1.58 13.95
C PRO A 60 9.94 0.38 13.13
N THR A 61 9.02 -0.26 12.41
CA THR A 61 9.23 -1.54 11.71
C THR A 61 8.91 -1.49 10.21
N ALA A 62 8.34 -0.40 9.73
CA ALA A 62 8.01 -0.20 8.32
C ALA A 62 8.27 1.24 7.88
N SER A 63 8.59 1.43 6.62
CA SER A 63 8.98 2.70 6.01
C SER A 63 7.78 3.59 5.76
N LEU A 64 7.96 4.87 6.06
CA LEU A 64 7.04 5.94 5.67
C LEU A 64 7.61 6.65 4.45
N LEU A 65 6.97 6.46 3.29
CA LEU A 65 7.51 6.95 2.01
C LEU A 65 7.41 8.48 1.89
N GLY A 66 8.30 9.08 1.09
CA GLY A 66 8.29 10.53 0.81
C GLY A 66 8.72 11.44 1.98
N HIS A 67 9.28 10.87 3.04
CA HIS A 67 9.81 11.64 4.18
C HIS A 67 11.34 11.70 4.14
N HIS A 68 11.91 12.80 4.65
CA HIS A 68 13.35 12.96 4.74
C HIS A 68 13.93 12.12 5.89
N GLY A 69 15.10 11.52 5.65
CA GLY A 69 15.67 10.52 6.55
C GLY A 69 14.92 9.19 6.45
N ALA A 70 15.50 8.10 6.96
CA ALA A 70 14.85 6.79 6.98
C ALA A 70 13.70 6.76 8.01
N SER A 71 12.64 7.53 7.75
CA SER A 71 11.47 7.64 8.61
C SER A 71 10.69 6.32 8.60
N ARG A 72 10.43 5.79 9.79
CA ARG A 72 9.75 4.50 9.98
C ARG A 72 8.71 4.62 11.08
N LEU A 73 7.60 3.91 10.90
CA LEU A 73 6.52 3.74 11.86
C LEU A 73 6.30 2.24 12.11
N ASP A 74 5.38 1.87 13.01
CA ASP A 74 4.91 0.48 13.03
C ASP A 74 4.18 0.13 11.73
N ALA A 75 4.14 -1.16 11.41
CA ALA A 75 3.58 -1.66 10.15
C ALA A 75 2.14 -1.20 9.90
N GLN A 76 1.31 -1.14 10.94
CA GLN A 76 -0.09 -0.75 10.78
C GLN A 76 -0.22 0.72 10.41
N HIS A 77 0.49 1.61 11.11
CA HIS A 77 0.43 3.04 10.82
C HIS A 77 1.18 3.42 9.55
N ALA A 78 2.29 2.74 9.23
CA ALA A 78 2.98 2.92 7.95
C ALA A 78 2.05 2.55 6.77
N ALA A 79 1.36 1.41 6.84
CA ALA A 79 0.40 1.01 5.81
C ALA A 79 -0.73 2.03 5.66
N LEU A 80 -1.29 2.51 6.77
CA LEU A 80 -2.38 3.48 6.75
C LEU A 80 -1.93 4.82 6.15
N ILE A 81 -0.80 5.37 6.59
CA ILE A 81 -0.36 6.70 6.15
C ILE A 81 0.15 6.65 4.70
N ASN A 82 0.86 5.61 4.29
CA ASN A 82 1.24 5.43 2.88
C ASN A 82 -0.01 5.26 1.99
N GLY A 83 -1.04 4.54 2.46
CA GLY A 83 -2.29 4.38 1.71
C GLY A 83 -3.07 5.68 1.56
N ILE A 84 -3.11 6.52 2.60
CA ILE A 84 -3.67 7.87 2.51
C ILE A 84 -2.86 8.68 1.49
N ALA A 85 -1.54 8.76 1.68
CA ALA A 85 -0.65 9.53 0.83
C ALA A 85 -0.68 9.09 -0.64
N SER A 86 -0.90 7.81 -0.94
CA SER A 86 -1.02 7.34 -2.32
C SER A 86 -2.25 7.85 -3.04
N HIS A 87 -3.32 8.20 -2.31
CA HIS A 87 -4.63 8.51 -2.88
C HIS A 87 -5.03 9.99 -2.73
N VAL A 88 -4.36 10.79 -1.88
CA VAL A 88 -4.76 12.19 -1.59
C VAL A 88 -4.92 13.11 -2.81
N HIS A 89 -4.30 12.76 -3.94
CA HIS A 89 -4.39 13.53 -5.19
C HIS A 89 -5.36 12.92 -6.23
N ASP A 90 -5.99 11.80 -5.91
CA ASP A 90 -6.85 11.03 -6.83
C ASP A 90 -6.16 10.73 -8.17
N TYR A 91 -4.85 10.43 -8.08
CA TYR A 91 -3.94 10.22 -9.21
C TYR A 91 -3.40 8.79 -9.26
N ASP A 92 -3.77 7.95 -8.30
CA ASP A 92 -3.47 6.53 -8.29
C ASP A 92 -4.30 5.76 -9.33
N ASP A 93 -4.01 4.47 -9.49
CA ASP A 93 -4.62 3.67 -10.54
C ASP A 93 -6.10 3.38 -10.29
N THR A 94 -6.86 3.19 -11.37
CA THR A 94 -8.29 2.86 -11.31
C THR A 94 -8.55 1.57 -12.08
N HIS A 95 -9.24 0.62 -11.45
CA HIS A 95 -9.81 -0.52 -12.14
C HIS A 95 -11.24 -0.18 -12.61
N LEU A 96 -11.39 0.09 -13.90
CA LEU A 96 -12.60 0.69 -14.48
C LEU A 96 -13.86 -0.13 -14.28
N ASP A 97 -13.79 -1.47 -14.41
CA ASP A 97 -14.98 -2.34 -14.33
C ASP A 97 -15.63 -2.31 -12.95
N THR A 98 -14.86 -1.97 -11.91
CA THR A 98 -15.34 -1.91 -10.52
C THR A 98 -15.27 -0.51 -9.93
N ILE A 99 -14.66 0.46 -10.63
CA ILE A 99 -14.45 1.84 -10.20
C ILE A 99 -13.78 1.90 -8.82
N ILE A 100 -12.72 1.10 -8.64
CA ILE A 100 -11.92 1.09 -7.40
C ILE A 100 -10.48 1.51 -7.68
N HIS A 101 -9.78 1.95 -6.64
CA HIS A 101 -8.35 2.23 -6.64
C HIS A 101 -7.62 1.09 -5.89
N PRO A 102 -7.22 0.01 -6.59
CA PRO A 102 -6.87 -1.24 -5.91
C PRO A 102 -5.46 -1.24 -5.32
N THR A 103 -4.51 -0.52 -5.93
CA THR A 103 -3.10 -0.69 -5.57
C THR A 103 -2.74 0.02 -4.28
N GLY A 104 -3.27 1.24 -4.05
CA GLY A 104 -3.06 2.01 -2.83
C GLY A 104 -3.16 1.20 -1.54
N PRO A 105 -4.33 0.60 -1.22
CA PRO A 105 -4.50 -0.19 0.00
C PRO A 105 -3.66 -1.47 0.01
N VAL A 106 -3.53 -2.17 -1.12
CA VAL A 106 -2.82 -3.46 -1.19
C VAL A 106 -1.31 -3.28 -1.07
N ALA A 107 -0.70 -2.39 -1.85
CA ALA A 107 0.74 -2.15 -1.83
C ALA A 107 1.22 -1.57 -0.50
N SER A 108 0.45 -0.67 0.10
CA SER A 108 0.79 -0.09 1.41
C SER A 108 0.80 -1.14 2.52
N ALA A 109 -0.18 -2.05 2.53
CA ALA A 109 -0.22 -3.16 3.49
C ALA A 109 0.90 -4.18 3.22
N LEU A 110 1.15 -4.52 1.95
CA LEU A 110 2.18 -5.49 1.56
C LEU A 110 3.59 -5.01 1.92
N LEU A 111 3.96 -3.76 1.59
CA LEU A 111 5.28 -3.22 1.91
C LEU A 111 5.51 -3.23 3.43
N ALA A 112 4.55 -2.72 4.19
CA ALA A 112 4.67 -2.65 5.64
C ALA A 112 4.77 -4.02 6.29
N ALA A 113 3.98 -5.00 5.82
CA ALA A 113 4.04 -6.37 6.31
C ALA A 113 5.35 -7.08 5.95
N ALA A 114 5.91 -6.81 4.76
CA ALA A 114 7.20 -7.34 4.34
C ALA A 114 8.33 -6.80 5.21
N GLU A 115 8.43 -5.47 5.39
CA GLU A 115 9.48 -4.85 6.19
C GLU A 115 9.41 -5.22 7.67
N TRP A 116 8.21 -5.42 8.20
CA TRP A 116 8.01 -5.87 9.58
C TRP A 116 8.48 -7.30 9.82
N ARG A 117 8.37 -8.18 8.81
CA ARG A 117 8.80 -9.59 8.91
C ARG A 117 10.31 -9.77 8.70
N GLY A 118 10.98 -8.82 8.05
CA GLY A 118 12.38 -8.94 7.62
C GLY A 118 12.53 -9.76 6.33
#